data_AF-A0A962CD09-F1
#
_entry.id   AF-A0A962CD09-F1
#
_cell.length_a   1.000
_cell.length_b   1.000
_cell.length_c   1.000
_cell.angle_alpha   90.00
_cell.angle_beta   90.00
_cell.angle_gamma   90.00
#
_symmetry.space_group_name_H-M   'P 1'
#
loop_
_entity.id
_entity.type
_entity.pdbx_description
1 polymer ?
#
loop_
_entity_poly.entity_id
_entity_poly.type
_entity_poly.pdbx_seq_one_letter_code
_entity_poly.pdbx_strand_id
1 'polypeptide(L)'
;MSAEALSSFEAKWALAHPELPLALRFASLSQRPLISALACLGHEIAHAAFRIDEPEVASSKLHWWREELAGLPAGRSRHPLTGVLAGHAPARTLGVEAWLAIVEAAMALREAGPASTLDELLARYRHFDLPLARAEATILDRIDVEATAQAMSLSRALHEAIRLREALAGSSLPLPLDLLARHGLSRAELGRAHADRDAALRDHFAALATVMGAADRDRLSALSAIGLHAGRQRARRAARARDPLATVARDLDRLPLSSAWAGWRAARRLQARA
;
A
#
# COMPACT_ATOMS: atom_id res chain seq x y z
N MET A 1 0.87 15.08 23.42
CA MET A 1 0.80 15.30 21.95
C MET A 1 -0.65 15.21 21.54
N SER A 2 -1.21 16.24 20.90
CA SER A 2 -2.66 16.38 20.73
C SER A 2 -3.20 15.42 19.67
N ALA A 3 -4.36 14.84 19.95
CA ALA A 3 -5.14 14.03 19.00
C ALA A 3 -5.42 14.77 17.67
N GLU A 4 -5.33 16.11 17.68
CA GLU A 4 -5.49 16.99 16.51
C GLU A 4 -4.43 16.76 15.42
N ALA A 5 -3.16 16.52 15.80
CA ALA A 5 -2.10 16.28 14.81
C ALA A 5 -2.36 14.99 14.02
N LEU A 6 -2.72 13.91 14.73
CA LEU A 6 -3.09 12.63 14.10
C LEU A 6 -4.36 12.79 13.25
N SER A 7 -5.37 13.51 13.76
CA SER A 7 -6.61 13.78 13.04
C SER A 7 -6.40 14.57 11.74
N SER A 8 -5.40 15.47 11.67
CA SER A 8 -5.05 16.21 10.45
C SER A 8 -4.44 15.30 9.38
N PHE A 9 -3.56 14.38 9.77
CA PHE A 9 -3.04 13.34 8.85
C PHE A 9 -4.15 12.39 8.41
N GLU A 10 -4.99 11.93 9.33
CA GLU A 10 -6.14 11.07 9.01
C GLU A 10 -7.13 11.75 8.05
N ALA A 11 -7.44 13.04 8.24
CA ALA A 11 -8.37 13.78 7.37
C ALA A 11 -7.81 13.98 5.96
N LYS A 12 -6.51 14.33 5.84
CA LYS A 12 -5.81 14.42 4.55
C LYS A 12 -5.78 13.07 3.84
N TRP A 13 -5.77 11.98 4.60
CA TRP A 13 -5.65 10.62 4.09
C TRP A 13 -6.95 9.90 3.75
N ALA A 14 -7.99 10.12 4.54
CA ALA A 14 -9.28 9.48 4.38
C ALA A 14 -9.88 9.73 2.99
N LEU A 15 -9.49 10.85 2.36
CA LEU A 15 -9.82 11.20 0.99
C LEU A 15 -9.09 10.31 -0.05
N ALA A 16 -7.86 9.87 0.23
CA ALA A 16 -7.06 9.04 -0.68
C ALA A 16 -7.23 7.53 -0.44
N HIS A 17 -7.66 7.14 0.76
CA HIS A 17 -7.77 5.74 1.21
C HIS A 17 -9.07 5.55 2.01
N PRO A 18 -10.23 5.41 1.33
CA PRO A 18 -11.52 5.24 2.00
C PRO A 18 -11.60 3.95 2.82
N GLU A 19 -10.67 3.01 2.62
CA GLU A 19 -10.55 1.75 3.37
C GLU A 19 -10.24 1.98 4.85
N LEU A 20 -9.43 2.98 5.19
CA LEU A 20 -8.99 3.23 6.57
C LEU A 20 -10.16 3.61 7.50
N PRO A 21 -10.98 4.63 7.20
CA PRO A 21 -12.14 4.96 8.04
C PRO A 21 -13.09 3.77 8.27
N LEU A 22 -13.30 2.95 7.25
CA LEU A 22 -14.13 1.74 7.38
C LEU A 22 -13.46 0.68 8.26
N ALA A 23 -12.16 0.44 8.09
CA ALA A 23 -11.40 -0.52 8.88
C ALA A 23 -11.42 -0.19 10.38
N LEU A 24 -11.28 1.10 10.72
CA LEU A 24 -11.30 1.59 12.11
C LEU A 24 -12.62 1.30 12.83
N ARG A 25 -13.74 1.13 12.11
CA ARG A 25 -15.03 0.73 12.70
C ARG A 25 -15.02 -0.70 13.24
N PHE A 26 -14.10 -1.54 12.78
CA PHE A 26 -13.93 -2.92 13.23
C PHE A 26 -12.81 -3.08 14.28
N ALA A 27 -12.06 -2.02 14.56
CA ALA A 27 -10.99 -2.00 15.54
C ALA A 27 -11.49 -1.57 16.93
N SER A 28 -10.86 -2.10 17.98
CA SER A 28 -11.07 -1.62 19.34
C SER A 28 -10.60 -0.17 19.49
N LEU A 29 -11.11 0.56 20.48
CA LEU A 29 -10.71 1.96 20.71
C LEU A 29 -9.20 2.11 20.95
N SER A 30 -8.56 1.11 21.59
CA SER A 30 -7.11 1.11 21.82
C SER A 30 -6.29 0.80 20.56
N GLN A 31 -6.85 0.06 19.59
CA GLN A 31 -6.16 -0.28 18.35
C GLN A 31 -6.25 0.81 17.28
N ARG A 32 -7.30 1.66 17.30
CA ARG A 32 -7.52 2.68 16.26
C ARG A 32 -6.30 3.59 16.02
N PRO A 33 -5.68 4.21 17.04
CA PRO A 33 -4.52 5.08 16.81
C PRO A 33 -3.33 4.32 16.21
N LEU A 34 -3.15 3.05 16.58
CA LEU A 34 -2.04 2.21 16.08
C LEU A 34 -2.23 1.86 14.60
N ILE A 35 -3.45 1.47 14.21
CA ILE A 35 -3.79 1.18 12.82
C ILE A 35 -3.61 2.43 11.96
N SER A 36 -4.11 3.58 12.42
CA SER A 36 -3.91 4.86 11.73
C SER A 36 -2.43 5.21 11.61
N ALA A 37 -1.66 5.08 12.69
CA ALA A 37 -0.24 5.41 12.69
C ALA A 37 0.57 4.55 11.71
N LEU A 38 0.31 3.23 11.68
CA LEU A 38 0.95 2.30 10.73
C LEU A 38 0.55 2.59 9.29
N ALA A 39 -0.75 2.79 9.02
CA ALA A 39 -1.24 3.06 7.67
C ALA A 39 -0.65 4.36 7.11
N CYS A 40 -0.64 5.42 7.91
CA CYS A 40 -0.06 6.71 7.53
C CYS A 40 1.47 6.64 7.38
N LEU A 41 2.18 5.91 8.26
CA LEU A 41 3.62 5.69 8.13
C LEU A 41 3.93 5.01 6.79
N GLY A 42 3.23 3.92 6.47
CA GLY A 42 3.46 3.14 5.26
C GLY A 42 3.37 3.97 3.97
N HIS A 43 2.45 4.93 3.91
CA HIS A 43 2.36 5.79 2.73
C HIS A 43 3.21 7.04 2.82
N GLU A 44 3.56 7.59 3.97
CA GLU A 44 4.62 8.62 4.00
C GLU A 44 5.94 8.06 3.42
N ILE A 45 6.25 6.80 3.75
CA ILE A 45 7.37 6.06 3.15
C ILE A 45 7.11 5.82 1.66
N ALA A 46 5.93 5.34 1.25
CA ALA A 46 5.61 5.14 -0.16
C ALA A 46 5.64 6.45 -0.97
N HIS A 47 5.21 7.57 -0.39
CA HIS A 47 5.29 8.88 -1.02
C HIS A 47 6.74 9.26 -1.29
N ALA A 48 7.64 9.05 -0.33
CA ALA A 48 9.07 9.28 -0.54
C ALA A 48 9.65 8.33 -1.60
N ALA A 49 9.20 7.08 -1.63
CA ALA A 49 9.65 6.08 -2.60
C ALA A 49 9.17 6.36 -4.04
N PHE A 50 7.90 6.74 -4.22
CA PHE A 50 7.26 6.78 -5.54
C PHE A 50 6.95 8.19 -6.09
N ARG A 51 6.80 9.20 -5.23
CA ARG A 51 6.16 10.48 -5.59
C ARG A 51 7.08 11.69 -5.54
N ILE A 52 8.29 11.53 -5.03
CA ILE A 52 9.32 12.59 -5.08
C ILE A 52 10.20 12.33 -6.30
N ASP A 53 10.12 13.26 -7.25
CA ASP A 53 10.82 13.18 -8.54
C ASP A 53 12.32 13.48 -8.36
N GLU A 54 12.68 14.51 -7.58
CA GLU A 54 14.08 14.86 -7.31
C GLU A 54 14.76 13.78 -6.44
N PRO A 55 15.77 13.04 -6.95
CA PRO A 55 16.39 11.94 -6.22
C PRO A 55 17.01 12.34 -4.89
N GLU A 56 17.64 13.52 -4.84
CA GLU A 56 18.28 14.06 -3.64
C GLU A 56 17.25 14.42 -2.55
N VAL A 57 16.11 14.98 -2.94
CA VAL A 57 15.01 15.31 -2.02
C VAL A 57 14.38 14.03 -1.46
N ALA A 58 14.16 13.03 -2.32
CA ALA A 58 13.64 11.74 -1.90
C ALA A 58 14.59 11.03 -0.93
N SER A 59 15.89 11.00 -1.26
CA SER A 59 16.94 10.44 -0.42
C SER A 59 17.02 11.14 0.93
N SER A 60 17.00 12.47 0.95
CA SER A 60 16.99 13.27 2.19
C SER A 60 15.78 12.95 3.06
N LYS A 61 14.58 12.84 2.48
CA LYS A 61 13.36 12.46 3.22
C LYS A 61 13.44 11.04 3.76
N LEU A 62 13.94 10.08 2.99
CA LEU A 62 14.12 8.70 3.43
C LEU A 62 15.18 8.61 4.55
N HIS A 63 16.27 9.37 4.46
CA HIS A 63 17.28 9.43 5.53
C HIS A 63 16.71 10.00 6.82
N TRP A 64 15.88 11.05 6.73
CA TRP A 64 15.17 11.58 7.89
C TRP A 64 14.24 10.52 8.54
N TRP A 65 13.50 9.76 7.72
CA TRP A 65 12.68 8.65 8.21
C TRP A 65 13.52 7.53 8.85
N ARG A 66 14.71 7.26 8.31
CA ARG A 66 15.68 6.30 8.87
C ARG A 66 16.06 6.70 10.31
N GLU A 67 16.42 7.96 10.53
CA GLU A 67 16.76 8.46 11.87
C GLU A 67 15.56 8.39 12.83
N GLU A 68 14.38 8.80 12.36
CA GLU A 68 13.16 8.82 13.16
C GLU A 68 12.74 7.41 13.60
N LEU A 69 12.80 6.44 12.69
CA LEU A 69 12.50 5.04 12.97
C LEU A 69 13.59 4.37 13.81
N ALA A 70 14.86 4.77 13.68
CA ALA A 70 15.93 4.29 14.56
C ALA A 70 15.73 4.70 16.03
N GLY A 71 15.11 5.86 16.27
CA GLY A 71 14.79 6.38 17.60
C GLY A 71 13.59 5.70 18.26
N LEU A 72 12.73 5.02 17.49
CA LEU A 72 11.43 4.51 17.94
C LEU A 72 11.53 3.49 19.09
N PRO A 73 12.38 2.43 19.01
CA PRO A 73 12.47 1.45 20.10
C PRO A 73 12.91 2.07 21.44
N ALA A 74 13.74 3.12 21.37
CA ALA A 74 14.22 3.86 22.53
C ALA A 74 13.26 4.95 23.02
N GLY A 75 12.07 5.09 22.42
CA GLY A 75 11.10 6.13 22.77
C GLY A 75 11.54 7.55 22.38
N ARG A 76 12.53 7.69 21.48
CA ARG A 76 13.08 8.97 21.00
C ARG A 76 12.38 9.48 19.73
N SER A 77 11.09 9.19 19.60
CA SER A 77 10.27 9.58 18.45
C SER A 77 9.92 11.07 18.50
N ARG A 78 10.10 11.77 17.38
CA ARG A 78 9.79 13.19 17.20
C ARG A 78 8.54 13.39 16.34
N HIS A 79 8.21 12.41 15.48
CA HIS A 79 7.05 12.49 14.60
C HIS A 79 5.76 12.04 15.32
N PRO A 80 4.58 12.63 15.03
CA PRO A 80 3.32 12.20 15.63
C PRO A 80 2.99 10.72 15.46
N LEU A 81 3.23 10.18 14.26
CA LEU A 81 2.96 8.77 13.96
C LEU A 81 3.84 7.83 14.79
N THR A 82 5.14 8.08 14.81
CA THR A 82 6.11 7.26 15.58
C THR A 82 5.95 7.47 17.08
N GLY A 83 5.49 8.64 17.54
CA GLY A 83 5.13 8.88 18.94
C GLY A 83 3.97 8.00 19.41
N VAL A 84 2.93 7.83 18.58
CA VAL A 84 1.83 6.89 18.86
C VAL A 84 2.36 5.45 18.97
N LEU A 85 3.20 5.04 18.01
CA LEU A 85 3.81 3.71 18.00
C LEU A 85 4.73 3.49 19.21
N ALA A 86 5.60 4.43 19.53
CA ALA A 86 6.51 4.36 20.67
C ALA A 86 5.78 4.26 22.01
N GLY A 87 4.55 4.79 22.12
CA GLY A 87 3.68 4.61 23.29
C GLY A 87 3.22 3.16 23.51
N HIS A 88 3.28 2.31 22.48
CA HIS A 88 2.83 0.93 22.53
C HIS A 88 4.00 -0.04 22.77
N ALA A 89 3.94 -0.82 23.84
CA ALA A 89 5.05 -1.69 24.23
C ALA A 89 5.47 -2.69 23.13
N PRO A 90 4.57 -3.44 22.47
CA PRO A 90 4.94 -4.31 21.34
C PRO A 90 5.71 -3.61 20.22
N ALA A 91 5.35 -2.37 19.86
CA ALA A 91 6.07 -1.62 18.84
C ALA A 91 7.53 -1.32 19.24
N ARG A 92 7.80 -1.13 20.54
CA ARG A 92 9.17 -0.94 21.06
C ARG A 92 9.96 -2.24 21.17
N THR A 93 9.30 -3.40 21.17
CA THR A 93 10.00 -4.70 21.16
C THR A 93 10.57 -5.05 19.79
N LEU A 94 10.07 -4.43 18.73
CA LEU A 94 10.72 -4.47 17.43
C LEU A 94 12.11 -3.85 17.55
N GLY A 95 13.13 -4.63 17.22
CA GLY A 95 14.51 -4.16 17.17
C GLY A 95 14.67 -3.03 16.16
N VAL A 96 15.73 -2.23 16.33
CA VAL A 96 16.06 -1.12 15.43
C VAL A 96 16.12 -1.58 13.97
N GLU A 97 16.70 -2.75 13.71
CA GLU A 97 16.84 -3.33 12.37
C GLU A 97 15.48 -3.58 11.69
N ALA A 98 14.47 -4.02 12.45
CA ALA A 98 13.13 -4.25 11.90
C ALA A 98 12.46 -2.96 11.43
N TRP A 99 12.69 -1.86 12.14
CA TRP A 99 12.19 -0.54 11.75
C TRP A 99 12.99 0.05 10.58
N LEU A 100 14.31 -0.11 10.59
CA LEU A 100 15.17 0.36 9.50
C LEU A 100 14.88 -0.36 8.18
N ALA A 101 14.51 -1.65 8.24
CA ALA A 101 14.14 -2.43 7.07
C ALA A 101 13.00 -1.79 6.24
N ILE A 102 12.08 -1.04 6.86
CA ILE A 102 11.00 -0.32 6.15
C ILE A 102 11.59 0.73 5.19
N VAL A 103 12.58 1.49 5.65
CA VAL A 103 13.23 2.54 4.85
C VAL A 103 14.21 1.93 3.85
N GLU A 104 14.94 0.90 4.24
CA GLU A 104 15.86 0.20 3.36
C GLU A 104 15.14 -0.42 2.16
N ALA A 105 13.95 -1.01 2.38
CA ALA A 105 13.13 -1.53 1.29
C ALA A 105 12.60 -0.40 0.37
N ALA A 106 12.34 0.79 0.91
CA ALA A 106 11.98 1.98 0.13
C ALA A 106 13.13 2.50 -0.73
N MET A 107 14.37 2.47 -0.21
CA MET A 107 15.57 2.85 -0.95
C MET A 107 15.86 1.85 -2.07
N ALA A 108 15.84 0.55 -1.77
CA ALA A 108 16.04 -0.52 -2.75
C ALA A 108 15.01 -0.47 -3.90
N LEU A 109 13.76 -0.13 -3.59
CA LEU A 109 12.71 0.06 -4.58
C LEU A 109 13.01 1.22 -5.55
N ARG A 110 13.62 2.32 -5.08
CA ARG A 110 13.99 3.47 -5.93
C ARG A 110 15.15 3.16 -6.86
N GLU A 111 16.06 2.29 -6.41
CA GLU A 111 17.21 1.84 -7.19
C GLU A 111 16.83 0.74 -8.22
N ALA A 112 15.66 0.12 -8.05
CA ALA A 112 15.21 -0.93 -8.93
C ALA A 112 14.83 -0.41 -10.34
N GLY A 113 15.32 -1.08 -11.37
CA GLY A 113 14.89 -0.86 -12.76
C GLY A 113 13.45 -1.35 -13.03
N PRO A 114 12.92 -1.24 -14.26
CA PRO A 114 11.59 -1.77 -14.61
C PRO A 114 11.50 -3.29 -14.39
N ALA A 115 10.32 -3.81 -14.08
CA ALA A 115 10.10 -5.25 -13.91
C ALA A 115 9.85 -5.92 -15.27
N SER A 116 10.40 -7.11 -15.48
CA SER A 116 10.24 -7.85 -16.73
C SER A 116 8.86 -8.49 -16.85
N THR A 117 8.34 -9.04 -15.74
CA THR A 117 7.07 -9.77 -15.67
C THR A 117 6.20 -9.25 -14.52
N LEU A 118 4.90 -9.61 -14.54
CA LEU A 118 4.00 -9.28 -13.43
C LEU A 118 4.47 -9.87 -12.10
N ASP A 119 4.99 -11.09 -12.10
CA ASP A 119 5.48 -11.74 -10.88
C ASP A 119 6.69 -11.01 -10.29
N GLU A 120 7.62 -10.54 -11.13
CA GLU A 120 8.76 -9.72 -10.69
C GLU A 120 8.29 -8.39 -10.11
N LEU A 121 7.31 -7.74 -10.75
CA LEU A 121 6.71 -6.49 -10.26
C LEU A 121 6.08 -6.68 -8.87
N LEU A 122 5.28 -7.74 -8.70
CA LEU A 122 4.63 -8.07 -7.44
C LEU A 122 5.64 -8.47 -6.36
N ALA A 123 6.69 -9.22 -6.71
CA ALA A 123 7.76 -9.57 -5.79
C ALA A 123 8.50 -8.34 -5.26
N ARG A 124 8.73 -7.35 -6.12
CA ARG A 124 9.37 -6.08 -5.74
C ARG A 124 8.51 -5.27 -4.78
N TYR A 125 7.22 -5.11 -5.07
CA TYR A 125 6.31 -4.44 -4.15
C TYR A 125 6.15 -5.21 -2.84
N ARG A 126 6.16 -6.54 -2.88
CA ARG A 126 6.16 -7.35 -1.67
C ARG A 126 7.44 -7.16 -0.84
N HIS A 127 8.61 -7.04 -1.47
CA HIS A 127 9.85 -6.71 -0.75
C HIS A 127 9.75 -5.35 -0.04
N PHE A 128 9.15 -4.36 -0.70
CA PHE A 128 8.85 -3.05 -0.13
C PHE A 128 7.87 -3.12 1.07
N ASP A 129 6.76 -3.84 0.94
CA ASP A 129 5.68 -3.85 1.96
C ASP A 129 5.93 -4.85 3.11
N LEU A 130 6.81 -5.86 2.95
CA LEU A 130 7.03 -6.92 3.93
C LEU A 130 7.50 -6.41 5.32
N PRO A 131 8.46 -5.47 5.43
CA PRO A 131 8.86 -4.96 6.75
C PRO A 131 7.71 -4.26 7.48
N LEU A 132 6.85 -3.53 6.76
CA LEU A 132 5.66 -2.90 7.34
C LEU A 132 4.65 -3.96 7.80
N ALA A 133 4.45 -5.02 7.04
CA ALA A 133 3.58 -6.14 7.43
C ALA A 133 4.09 -6.85 8.71
N ARG A 134 5.42 -6.97 8.89
CA ARG A 134 6.01 -7.49 10.14
C ARG A 134 5.74 -6.58 11.33
N ALA A 135 5.85 -5.26 11.14
CA ALA A 135 5.51 -4.30 12.17
C ALA A 135 4.02 -4.37 12.54
N GLU A 136 3.14 -4.44 11.54
CA GLU A 136 1.69 -4.59 11.75
C GLU A 136 1.36 -5.87 12.53
N ALA A 137 1.96 -7.00 12.16
CA ALA A 137 1.73 -8.28 12.85
C ALA A 137 2.21 -8.25 14.31
N THR A 138 3.27 -7.52 14.62
CA THR A 138 3.78 -7.37 16.00
C THR A 138 2.87 -6.48 16.84
N ILE A 139 2.29 -5.44 16.23
CA ILE A 139 1.50 -4.42 16.93
C ILE A 139 0.05 -4.86 17.13
N LEU A 140 -0.57 -5.47 16.12
CA LEU A 140 -1.98 -5.86 16.17
C LEU A 140 -2.18 -7.29 16.68
N ASP A 141 -1.11 -8.07 16.75
CA ASP A 141 -1.07 -9.50 17.08
C ASP A 141 -1.95 -10.34 16.13
N ARG A 142 -1.69 -11.64 16.04
CA ARG A 142 -2.53 -12.62 15.33
C ARG A 142 -2.76 -12.35 13.83
N ILE A 143 -2.00 -11.45 13.22
CA ILE A 143 -1.99 -11.25 11.77
C ILE A 143 -0.98 -12.21 11.13
N ASP A 144 -1.27 -12.67 9.92
CA ASP A 144 -0.30 -13.38 9.10
C ASP A 144 0.55 -12.38 8.29
N VAL A 145 1.87 -12.43 8.49
CA VAL A 145 2.82 -11.51 7.86
C VAL A 145 2.81 -11.66 6.34
N GLU A 146 2.74 -12.90 5.85
CA GLU A 146 2.90 -13.22 4.45
C GLU A 146 1.66 -12.82 3.65
N ALA A 147 0.48 -13.22 4.12
CA ALA A 147 -0.80 -12.82 3.56
C ALA A 147 -0.95 -11.29 3.57
N THR A 148 -0.49 -10.62 4.64
CA THR A 148 -0.55 -9.15 4.75
C THR A 148 0.37 -8.47 3.75
N ALA A 149 1.63 -8.92 3.64
CA ALA A 149 2.58 -8.39 2.66
C ALA A 149 2.07 -8.59 1.22
N GLN A 150 1.46 -9.75 0.93
CA GLN A 150 0.83 -10.03 -0.36
C GLN A 150 -0.36 -9.09 -0.63
N ALA A 151 -1.25 -8.88 0.35
CA ALA A 151 -2.40 -8.00 0.20
C ALA A 151 -1.99 -6.53 -0.02
N MET A 152 -0.96 -6.07 0.70
CA MET A 152 -0.37 -4.74 0.55
C MET A 152 0.26 -4.57 -0.84
N SER A 153 1.06 -5.53 -1.30
CA SER A 153 1.76 -5.44 -2.59
C SER A 153 0.78 -5.45 -3.78
N LEU A 154 -0.29 -6.23 -3.70
CA LEU A 154 -1.36 -6.23 -4.71
C LEU A 154 -2.12 -4.90 -4.72
N SER A 155 -2.43 -4.36 -3.55
CA SER A 155 -3.06 -3.05 -3.44
C SER A 155 -2.15 -1.95 -4.01
N ARG A 156 -0.84 -2.06 -3.77
CA ARG A 156 0.18 -1.18 -4.33
C ARG A 156 0.25 -1.25 -5.85
N ALA A 157 0.34 -2.44 -6.42
CA ALA A 157 0.36 -2.63 -7.86
C ALA A 157 -0.86 -1.97 -8.53
N LEU A 158 -2.05 -2.14 -7.95
CA LEU A 158 -3.25 -1.46 -8.42
C LEU A 158 -3.14 0.07 -8.32
N HIS A 159 -2.74 0.62 -7.16
CA HIS A 159 -2.62 2.06 -6.99
C HIS A 159 -1.60 2.70 -7.93
N GLU A 160 -0.46 2.05 -8.12
CA GLU A 160 0.60 2.52 -9.02
C GLU A 160 0.15 2.46 -10.49
N ALA A 161 -0.59 1.42 -10.90
CA ALA A 161 -1.19 1.34 -12.23
C ALA A 161 -2.30 2.39 -12.45
N ILE A 162 -3.09 2.73 -11.42
CA ILE A 162 -4.09 3.81 -11.51
C ILE A 162 -3.39 5.16 -11.70
N ARG A 163 -2.28 5.38 -10.99
CA ARG A 163 -1.43 6.59 -11.06
C ARG A 163 -0.34 6.49 -12.12
N LEU A 164 -0.64 5.81 -13.23
CA LEU A 164 0.31 5.59 -14.32
C LEU A 164 0.89 6.90 -14.83
N ARG A 165 0.06 7.94 -14.99
CA ARG A 165 0.50 9.22 -15.55
C ARG A 165 1.53 9.90 -14.64
N GLU A 166 1.29 9.89 -13.32
CA GLU A 166 2.24 10.41 -12.34
C GLU A 166 3.51 9.54 -12.28
N ALA A 167 3.37 8.22 -12.30
CA ALA A 167 4.52 7.31 -12.27
C ALA A 167 5.44 7.49 -13.50
N LEU A 168 4.85 7.74 -14.68
CA LEU A 168 5.59 7.97 -15.92
C LEU A 168 6.30 9.33 -15.97
N ALA A 169 5.83 10.33 -15.21
CA ALA A 169 6.49 11.63 -15.10
C ALA A 169 7.84 11.51 -14.37
N GLY A 170 7.91 10.63 -13.36
CA GLY A 170 9.15 10.19 -12.75
C GLY A 170 9.87 9.10 -13.57
N SER A 171 10.76 8.34 -12.93
CA SER A 171 11.50 7.22 -13.55
C SER A 171 10.79 5.87 -13.43
N SER A 172 9.73 5.77 -12.63
CA SER A 172 9.05 4.49 -12.34
C SER A 172 8.22 3.97 -13.52
N LEU A 173 8.13 2.65 -13.65
CA LEU A 173 7.23 1.98 -14.61
C LEU A 173 6.37 0.97 -13.83
N PRO A 174 5.07 1.26 -13.61
CA PRO A 174 4.19 0.41 -12.80
C PRO A 174 3.55 -0.72 -13.61
N LEU A 175 4.15 -1.07 -14.76
CA LEU A 175 3.70 -2.12 -15.67
C LEU A 175 4.90 -2.98 -16.08
N PRO A 176 4.72 -4.29 -16.27
CA PRO A 176 5.83 -5.15 -16.65
C PRO A 176 6.18 -5.01 -18.13
N LEU A 177 7.46 -5.18 -18.46
CA LEU A 177 7.98 -5.00 -19.83
C LEU A 177 7.39 -6.00 -20.83
N ASP A 178 7.11 -7.23 -20.39
CA ASP A 178 6.48 -8.26 -21.24
C ASP A 178 5.08 -7.85 -21.72
N LEU A 179 4.32 -7.12 -20.91
CA LEU A 179 3.03 -6.58 -21.26
C LEU A 179 3.17 -5.50 -22.34
N LEU A 180 4.14 -4.59 -22.18
CA LEU A 180 4.43 -3.57 -23.18
C LEU A 180 4.83 -4.23 -24.50
N ALA A 181 5.72 -5.21 -24.46
CA ALA A 181 6.17 -5.94 -25.64
C ALA A 181 5.02 -6.66 -26.37
N ARG A 182 4.12 -7.32 -25.63
CA ARG A 182 2.94 -8.00 -26.21
C ARG A 182 2.00 -7.05 -26.96
N HIS A 183 1.89 -5.81 -26.49
CA HIS A 183 1.02 -4.79 -27.09
C HIS A 183 1.79 -3.82 -28.01
N GLY A 184 3.09 -4.06 -28.26
CA GLY A 184 3.92 -3.19 -29.10
C GLY A 184 4.09 -1.77 -28.56
N LEU A 185 4.03 -1.59 -27.24
CA LEU A 185 4.03 -0.29 -26.58
C LEU A 185 5.42 0.12 -26.10
N SER A 186 5.74 1.39 -26.27
CA SER A 186 6.83 2.09 -25.60
C SER A 186 6.35 2.87 -24.37
N ARG A 187 7.29 3.26 -23.50
CA ARG A 187 7.00 4.12 -22.34
C ARG A 187 6.32 5.43 -22.73
N ALA A 188 6.68 6.01 -23.87
CA ALA A 188 6.13 7.28 -24.34
C ALA A 188 4.65 7.16 -24.75
N GLU A 189 4.27 6.01 -25.32
CA GLU A 189 2.90 5.74 -25.77
C GLU A 189 1.94 5.53 -24.61
N LEU A 190 2.41 4.94 -23.49
CA LEU A 190 1.61 4.80 -22.26
C LEU A 190 1.07 6.12 -21.73
N GLY A 191 1.77 7.23 -21.98
CA GLY A 191 1.33 8.56 -21.56
C GLY A 191 0.09 9.07 -22.32
N ARG A 192 -0.16 8.60 -23.54
CA ARG A 192 -1.25 9.12 -24.39
C ARG A 192 -2.44 8.17 -24.42
N ALA A 193 -3.65 8.71 -24.54
CA ALA A 193 -4.85 7.86 -24.66
C ALA A 193 -4.99 7.31 -26.07
N HIS A 194 -4.97 5.97 -26.19
CA HIS A 194 -5.25 5.24 -27.42
C HIS A 194 -5.64 3.78 -27.13
N ALA A 195 -6.16 3.09 -28.15
CA ALA A 195 -6.75 1.76 -28.03
C ALA A 195 -5.78 0.69 -27.50
N ASP A 196 -4.54 0.65 -27.99
CA ASP A 196 -3.56 -0.37 -27.60
C ASP A 196 -3.09 -0.20 -26.16
N ARG A 197 -2.89 1.04 -25.70
CA ARG A 197 -2.66 1.30 -24.27
C ARG A 197 -3.81 0.78 -23.43
N ASP A 198 -5.05 1.08 -23.82
CA ASP A 198 -6.22 0.67 -23.06
C ASP A 198 -6.39 -0.86 -23.08
N ALA A 199 -5.99 -1.54 -24.16
CA ALA A 199 -5.92 -2.99 -24.23
C ALA A 199 -4.88 -3.55 -23.24
N ALA A 200 -3.66 -3.02 -23.24
CA ALA A 200 -2.60 -3.42 -22.29
C ALA A 200 -3.02 -3.22 -20.83
N LEU A 201 -3.68 -2.10 -20.52
CA LEU A 201 -4.18 -1.82 -19.18
C LEU A 201 -5.31 -2.76 -18.77
N ARG A 202 -6.22 -3.09 -19.69
CA ARG A 202 -7.26 -4.09 -19.41
C ARG A 202 -6.66 -5.45 -19.05
N ASP A 203 -5.65 -5.90 -19.81
CA ASP A 203 -4.95 -7.16 -19.55
C ASP A 203 -4.24 -7.13 -18.18
N HIS A 204 -3.55 -6.04 -17.88
CA HIS A 204 -2.90 -5.85 -16.58
C HIS A 204 -3.91 -5.91 -15.42
N PHE A 205 -5.00 -5.16 -15.50
CA PHE A 205 -6.04 -5.17 -14.47
C PHE A 205 -6.76 -6.53 -14.38
N ALA A 206 -6.92 -7.25 -15.49
CA ALA A 206 -7.47 -8.61 -15.48
C ALA A 206 -6.54 -9.59 -14.74
N ALA A 207 -5.24 -9.49 -14.98
CA ALA A 207 -4.23 -10.28 -14.29
C ALA A 207 -4.21 -9.94 -12.78
N LEU A 208 -4.16 -8.66 -12.41
CA LEU A 208 -4.24 -8.23 -11.01
C LEU A 208 -5.53 -8.72 -10.32
N ALA A 209 -6.69 -8.60 -10.99
CA ALA A 209 -7.96 -9.10 -10.46
C ALA A 209 -7.97 -10.62 -10.21
N THR A 210 -7.22 -11.36 -11.02
CA THR A 210 -7.06 -12.82 -10.90
C THR A 210 -6.21 -13.15 -9.68
N VAL A 211 -5.01 -12.56 -9.58
CA VAL A 211 -4.10 -12.78 -8.44
C VAL A 211 -4.73 -12.31 -7.13
N MET A 212 -5.37 -11.13 -7.11
CA MET A 212 -6.16 -10.68 -5.96
C MET A 212 -7.29 -11.63 -5.59
N GLY A 213 -7.86 -12.35 -6.56
CA GLY A 213 -8.87 -13.36 -6.31
C GLY A 213 -8.32 -14.57 -5.54
N ALA A 214 -7.13 -15.02 -5.92
CA ALA A 214 -6.45 -16.18 -5.34
C ALA A 214 -5.68 -15.89 -4.04
N ALA A 215 -5.38 -14.61 -3.75
CA ALA A 215 -4.62 -14.20 -2.57
C ALA A 215 -5.22 -14.73 -1.25
N ASP A 216 -4.31 -15.09 -0.33
CA ASP A 216 -4.70 -15.57 0.99
C ASP A 216 -5.36 -14.44 1.78
N ARG A 217 -6.39 -14.81 2.53
CA ARG A 217 -7.19 -13.93 3.38
C ARG A 217 -7.25 -14.43 4.81
N ASP A 218 -6.49 -15.46 5.14
CA ASP A 218 -6.36 -15.88 6.51
C ASP A 218 -5.63 -14.82 7.31
N ARG A 219 -6.13 -14.55 8.51
CA ARG A 219 -5.51 -13.64 9.48
C ARG A 219 -5.08 -12.26 8.94
N LEU A 220 -5.80 -11.69 7.96
CA LEU A 220 -5.60 -10.30 7.54
C LEU A 220 -6.22 -9.32 8.54
N SER A 221 -5.63 -8.13 8.69
CA SER A 221 -6.31 -7.00 9.31
C SER A 221 -7.54 -6.58 8.49
N ALA A 222 -8.48 -5.88 9.15
CA ALA A 222 -9.65 -5.34 8.47
C ALA A 222 -9.25 -4.40 7.32
N LEU A 223 -8.19 -3.60 7.50
CA LEU A 223 -7.68 -2.68 6.48
C LEU A 223 -7.21 -3.43 5.22
N SER A 224 -6.32 -4.40 5.39
CA SER A 224 -5.79 -5.21 4.27
C SER A 224 -6.88 -6.03 3.58
N ALA A 225 -7.83 -6.58 4.34
CA ALA A 225 -8.96 -7.32 3.78
C ALA A 225 -9.92 -6.44 2.96
N ILE A 226 -10.22 -5.23 3.46
CA ILE A 226 -11.05 -4.26 2.76
C ILE A 226 -10.35 -3.79 1.47
N GLY A 227 -9.06 -3.43 1.56
CA GLY A 227 -8.25 -2.98 0.42
C GLY A 227 -8.17 -4.03 -0.67
N LEU A 228 -7.86 -5.29 -0.32
CA LEU A 228 -7.80 -6.39 -1.28
C LEU A 228 -9.18 -6.65 -1.95
N HIS A 229 -10.27 -6.56 -1.19
CA HIS A 229 -11.62 -6.77 -1.72
C HIS A 229 -12.06 -5.65 -2.66
N ALA A 230 -11.89 -4.39 -2.24
CA ALA A 230 -12.23 -3.22 -3.05
C ALA A 230 -11.33 -3.15 -4.30
N GLY A 231 -10.03 -3.36 -4.13
CA GLY A 231 -9.06 -3.39 -5.21
C GLY A 231 -9.40 -4.43 -6.29
N ARG A 232 -9.77 -5.64 -5.89
CA ARG A 232 -10.21 -6.69 -6.83
C ARG A 232 -11.42 -6.24 -7.65
N GLN A 233 -12.39 -5.56 -7.04
CA GLN A 233 -13.56 -5.07 -7.77
C GLN A 233 -13.22 -3.95 -8.74
N ARG A 234 -12.37 -2.99 -8.32
CA ARG A 234 -11.87 -1.91 -9.17
C ARG A 234 -11.12 -2.49 -10.38
N ALA A 235 -10.20 -3.41 -10.15
CA ALA A 235 -9.45 -4.09 -11.21
C ALA A 235 -10.36 -4.84 -12.20
N ARG A 236 -11.38 -5.57 -11.70
CA ARG A 236 -12.36 -6.27 -12.56
C ARG A 236 -13.21 -5.33 -13.41
N ARG A 237 -13.56 -4.15 -12.90
CA ARG A 237 -14.31 -3.14 -13.67
C ARG A 237 -13.41 -2.51 -14.72
N ALA A 238 -12.20 -2.14 -14.34
CA ALA A 238 -11.19 -1.58 -15.24
C ALA A 238 -10.89 -2.50 -16.42
N ALA A 239 -10.72 -3.80 -16.15
CA ALA A 239 -10.49 -4.84 -17.16
C ALA A 239 -11.60 -4.96 -18.22
N ARG A 240 -12.81 -4.49 -17.93
CA ARG A 240 -13.96 -4.52 -18.85
C ARG A 240 -14.35 -3.15 -19.39
N ALA A 241 -13.69 -2.09 -18.94
CA ALA A 241 -14.02 -0.73 -19.34
C ALA A 241 -13.42 -0.39 -20.71
N ARG A 242 -14.10 0.50 -21.44
CA ARG A 242 -13.54 1.08 -22.68
C ARG A 242 -12.31 1.91 -22.37
N ASP A 243 -12.40 2.78 -21.36
CA ASP A 243 -11.31 3.54 -20.76
C ASP A 243 -11.05 3.01 -19.33
N PRO A 244 -10.01 2.18 -19.13
CA PRO A 244 -9.67 1.62 -17.83
C PRO A 244 -9.32 2.68 -16.79
N LEU A 245 -8.48 3.66 -17.14
CA LEU A 245 -7.96 4.68 -16.21
C LEU A 245 -9.06 5.64 -15.75
N ALA A 246 -9.91 6.11 -16.65
CA ALA A 246 -11.05 6.96 -16.27
C ALA A 246 -12.07 6.21 -15.41
N THR A 247 -12.18 4.89 -15.57
CA THR A 247 -13.10 4.08 -14.75
C THR A 247 -12.58 3.90 -13.34
N VAL A 248 -11.31 3.54 -13.17
CA VAL A 248 -10.72 3.40 -11.83
C VAL A 248 -10.61 4.74 -11.11
N ALA A 249 -10.26 5.82 -11.80
CA ALA A 249 -10.17 7.16 -11.20
C ALA A 249 -11.52 7.61 -10.60
N ARG A 250 -12.65 7.32 -11.27
CA ARG A 250 -14.00 7.63 -10.75
C ARG A 250 -14.41 6.78 -9.54
N ASP A 251 -13.81 5.60 -9.37
CA ASP A 251 -14.15 4.64 -8.33
C ASP A 251 -13.14 4.64 -7.16
N LEU A 252 -12.13 5.53 -7.19
CA LEU A 252 -11.10 5.61 -6.13
C LEU A 252 -11.72 5.88 -4.75
N ASP A 253 -12.55 6.91 -4.66
CA ASP A 253 -13.13 7.35 -3.38
C ASP A 253 -14.32 6.49 -2.93
N ARG A 254 -14.68 5.45 -3.70
CA ARG A 254 -15.87 4.63 -3.48
C ARG A 254 -15.50 3.24 -3.02
N LEU A 255 -16.12 2.81 -1.92
CA LEU A 255 -16.09 1.42 -1.50
C LEU A 255 -17.40 0.72 -1.83
N PRO A 256 -17.37 -0.51 -2.36
CA PRO A 256 -18.58 -1.32 -2.49
C PRO A 256 -19.14 -1.64 -1.09
N LEU A 257 -20.47 -1.75 -0.96
CA LEU A 257 -21.10 -2.11 0.33
C LEU A 257 -20.57 -3.44 0.89
N SER A 258 -20.18 -4.36 0.00
CA SER A 258 -19.55 -5.63 0.38
C SER A 258 -18.17 -5.49 1.04
N SER A 259 -17.53 -4.31 1.00
CA SER A 259 -16.31 -4.02 1.77
C SER A 259 -16.55 -4.07 3.27
N ALA A 260 -17.72 -3.63 3.75
CA ALA A 260 -18.06 -3.74 5.17
C ALA A 260 -18.11 -5.21 5.61
N TRP A 261 -18.64 -6.09 4.77
CA TRP A 261 -18.64 -7.53 5.00
C TRP A 261 -17.23 -8.15 4.97
N ALA A 262 -16.35 -7.66 4.09
CA ALA A 262 -14.94 -8.09 4.07
C ALA A 262 -14.23 -7.71 5.37
N GLY A 263 -14.36 -6.46 5.82
CA GLY A 263 -13.78 -5.99 7.08
C GLY A 263 -14.33 -6.72 8.31
N TRP A 264 -15.66 -6.88 8.39
CA TRP A 264 -16.30 -7.63 9.47
C TRP A 264 -15.81 -9.08 9.55
N ARG A 265 -15.75 -9.80 8.42
CA ARG A 265 -15.26 -11.19 8.40
C ARG A 265 -13.80 -11.29 8.85
N ALA A 266 -12.94 -10.38 8.40
CA ALA A 266 -11.54 -10.35 8.81
C ALA A 266 -11.41 -10.14 10.33
N ALA A 267 -12.10 -9.13 10.87
CA ALA A 267 -12.12 -8.88 12.32
C ALA A 267 -12.65 -10.08 13.12
N ARG A 268 -13.73 -10.73 12.64
CA ARG A 268 -14.28 -11.93 13.28
C ARG A 268 -13.32 -13.12 13.26
N ARG A 269 -12.56 -13.33 12.19
CA ARG A 269 -11.56 -14.42 12.10
C ARG A 269 -10.42 -14.23 13.11
N LEU A 270 -9.97 -12.99 13.30
CA LEU A 270 -8.94 -12.66 14.29
C LEU A 270 -9.46 -12.85 15.73
N GLN A 271 -10.75 -12.65 15.98
CA GLN A 271 -11.39 -12.86 17.28
C GLN A 271 -11.73 -14.33 17.58
N ALA A 272 -12.19 -15.09 16.59
CA ALA A 272 -12.70 -16.46 16.79
C ALA A 272 -11.61 -17.52 17.00
N ARG A 273 -10.35 -17.16 16.76
CA ARG A 273 -9.17 -18.03 16.96
C ARG A 273 -8.28 -17.54 18.13
N ALA A 274 -8.88 -16.75 19.02
CA ALA A 274 -8.31 -16.24 20.27
C ALA A 274 -8.58 -17.18 21.43
#